data_AF-A0A6L6BNU2-F1
#
_entry.id   AF-A0A6L6BNU2-F1
#
_cell.length_a   1.000
_cell.length_b   1.000
_cell.length_c   1.000
_cell.angle_alpha   90.00
_cell.angle_beta   90.00
_cell.angle_gamma   90.00
#
_symmetry.space_group_name_H-M   'P 1'
#
loop_
_entity.id
_entity.type
_entity.pdbx_description
1 polymer ?
#
loop_
_entity_poly.entity_id
_entity_poly.type
_entity_poly.pdbx_seq_one_letter_code
_entity_poly.pdbx_strand_id
1 'polypeptide(L)'
;MTVGVAHSKPGSLSPQVLSALLASQIPGAHLVMAHERLLPVHPALAPLFGVSSDEPLPLGLVRGHTLACTGSAAMSSALAVLVAPTQSGSWAGVVGLPSVGVLAAADLGVALERTIFVSDPTGTRNHGEQRPDVA
;
A
#
# COMPACT_ATOMS: atom_id res chain seq x y z
N MET A 1 -37.48 -2.16 -31.77
CA MET A 1 -37.36 -1.18 -30.68
C MET A 1 -36.16 -0.31 -30.98
N THR A 2 -36.41 0.89 -31.49
CA THR A 2 -35.45 1.80 -32.09
C THR A 2 -35.13 2.91 -31.09
N VAL A 3 -33.87 3.01 -30.65
CA VAL A 3 -33.41 4.15 -29.84
C VAL A 3 -33.04 5.27 -30.82
N GLY A 4 -33.79 6.37 -30.77
CA GLY A 4 -33.50 7.56 -31.54
C GLY A 4 -32.23 8.24 -31.03
N VAL A 5 -31.22 8.35 -31.89
CA VAL A 5 -30.03 9.16 -31.62
C VAL A 5 -30.40 10.61 -31.95
N ALA A 6 -30.72 11.39 -30.92
CA ALA A 6 -30.87 12.82 -31.06
C ALA A 6 -29.49 13.42 -31.36
N HIS A 7 -29.32 13.91 -32.59
CA HIS A 7 -28.21 14.73 -33.02
C HIS A 7 -28.25 16.07 -32.26
N SER A 8 -27.66 16.13 -31.07
CA SER A 8 -27.45 17.39 -30.36
C SER A 8 -26.07 17.93 -30.67
N LYS A 9 -26.06 19.17 -31.14
CA LYS A 9 -24.90 20.04 -31.41
C LYS A 9 -23.85 19.92 -30.29
N PRO A 10 -22.54 19.85 -30.58
CA PRO A 10 -21.51 19.84 -29.53
C PRO A 10 -21.44 21.25 -28.90
N GLY A 11 -22.40 21.55 -28.03
CA GLY A 11 -22.32 22.66 -27.11
C GLY A 11 -21.22 22.32 -26.10
N SER A 12 -20.33 23.27 -25.84
CA SER A 12 -19.24 23.13 -24.89
C SER A 12 -19.78 22.74 -23.52
N LEU A 13 -19.77 21.45 -23.21
CA LEU A 13 -19.98 21.00 -21.84
C LEU A 13 -18.76 21.47 -21.06
N SER A 14 -18.97 22.39 -20.12
CA SER A 14 -17.89 22.81 -19.24
C SER A 14 -17.35 21.59 -18.49
N PRO A 15 -16.05 21.54 -18.20
CA PRO A 15 -15.44 20.39 -17.53
C PRO A 15 -16.09 20.06 -16.17
N GLN A 16 -16.72 21.05 -15.52
CA GLN A 16 -17.50 20.83 -14.30
C GLN A 16 -18.78 20.03 -14.54
N VAL A 17 -19.49 20.30 -15.64
CA VAL A 17 -20.74 19.58 -15.98
C VAL A 17 -20.43 18.14 -16.36
N LEU A 18 -19.33 17.90 -17.09
CA LEU A 18 -18.89 16.54 -17.40
C LEU A 18 -18.48 15.77 -16.12
N SER A 19 -17.78 16.42 -15.20
CA SER A 19 -17.39 15.82 -13.91
C SER A 19 -18.61 15.49 -13.06
N ALA A 20 -19.60 16.39 -12.99
CA ALA A 20 -20.84 16.17 -12.26
C ALA A 20 -21.68 15.03 -12.85
N LEU A 21 -21.71 14.91 -14.19
CA LEU A 21 -22.42 13.83 -14.88
C LEU A 21 -21.74 12.46 -14.68
N LEU A 22 -20.40 12.42 -14.68
CA LEU A 22 -19.67 11.18 -14.38
C LEU A 22 -19.89 10.75 -12.93
N ALA A 23 -19.91 11.70 -12.00
CA ALA A 23 -20.15 11.45 -10.58
C ALA A 23 -21.58 10.95 -10.29
N SER A 24 -22.59 11.38 -11.08
CA SER A 24 -23.98 10.95 -10.91
C SER A 24 -24.33 9.63 -11.59
N GLN A 25 -23.56 9.22 -12.62
CA GLN A 25 -23.86 8.04 -13.43
C GLN A 25 -23.21 6.74 -12.93
N ILE A 26 -22.28 6.80 -11.96
CA ILE A 26 -21.61 5.61 -11.41
C ILE A 26 -21.77 5.57 -9.89
N PRO A 27 -22.84 4.92 -9.37
CA PRO A 27 -22.94 4.62 -7.96
C PRO A 27 -21.69 3.82 -7.53
N GLY A 28 -20.83 4.41 -6.69
CA GLY A 28 -19.63 3.77 -6.15
C GLY A 28 -18.30 4.11 -6.81
N ALA A 29 -18.24 4.84 -7.93
CA ALA A 29 -16.95 5.22 -8.56
C ALA A 29 -16.04 6.01 -7.60
N HIS A 30 -16.61 6.90 -6.80
CA HIS A 30 -15.86 7.67 -5.81
C HIS A 30 -15.27 6.80 -4.69
N LEU A 31 -15.95 5.71 -4.31
CA LEU A 31 -15.46 4.75 -3.32
C LEU A 31 -14.38 3.85 -3.92
N VAL A 32 -14.50 3.49 -5.21
CA VAL A 32 -13.50 2.70 -5.95
C VAL A 32 -12.20 3.50 -6.11
N MET A 33 -12.26 4.78 -6.51
CA MET A 33 -11.08 5.66 -6.58
C MET A 33 -10.48 5.95 -5.18
N ALA A 34 -11.30 5.99 -4.13
CA ALA A 34 -10.84 6.12 -2.75
C ALA A 34 -10.17 4.82 -2.24
N HIS A 35 -10.72 3.65 -2.59
CA HIS A 35 -10.10 2.34 -2.32
C HIS A 35 -8.79 2.17 -3.09
N GLU A 36 -8.69 2.69 -4.31
CA GLU A 36 -7.43 2.75 -5.06
C GLU A 36 -6.37 3.62 -4.37
N ARG A 37 -6.79 4.57 -3.52
CA ARG A 37 -5.89 5.41 -2.72
C ARG A 37 -5.55 4.80 -1.36
N LEU A 38 -6.22 3.74 -0.92
CA LEU A 38 -6.00 3.15 0.40
C LEU A 38 -5.38 1.76 0.26
N LEU A 39 -4.26 1.57 0.92
CA LEU A 39 -3.70 0.25 1.15
C LEU A 39 -4.31 -0.33 2.43
N PRO A 40 -4.69 -1.61 2.43
CA PRO A 40 -5.23 -2.24 3.63
C PRO A 40 -4.17 -2.28 4.73
N VAL A 41 -4.62 -2.20 5.97
CA VAL A 41 -3.76 -2.19 7.15
C VAL A 41 -3.98 -3.48 7.93
N HIS A 42 -2.91 -4.05 8.48
CA HIS A 42 -2.98 -5.23 9.32
C HIS A 42 -3.84 -4.94 10.58
N PRO A 43 -4.76 -5.83 11.01
CA PRO A 43 -5.69 -5.56 12.11
C PRO A 43 -4.99 -5.15 13.42
N ALA A 44 -3.80 -5.72 13.70
CA ALA A 44 -3.02 -5.34 14.88
C ALA A 44 -2.54 -3.87 14.87
N LEU A 45 -2.49 -3.23 13.69
CA LEU A 45 -2.10 -1.83 13.53
C LEU A 45 -3.30 -0.89 13.44
N ALA A 46 -4.52 -1.40 13.25
CA ALA A 46 -5.73 -0.57 13.10
C ALA A 46 -5.91 0.49 14.21
N PRO A 47 -5.65 0.20 15.50
CA PRO A 47 -5.75 1.23 16.55
C PRO A 47 -4.83 2.44 16.34
N LEU A 48 -3.70 2.27 15.65
CA LEU A 48 -2.74 3.34 15.37
C LEU A 48 -3.23 4.30 14.27
N PHE A 49 -4.17 3.85 13.44
CA PHE A 49 -4.76 4.63 12.35
C PHE A 49 -6.14 5.18 12.70
N GLY A 50 -6.53 5.14 13.98
CA GLY A 50 -7.82 5.66 14.45
C GLY A 50 -9.01 4.80 14.00
N VAL A 51 -8.78 3.59 13.50
CA VAL A 51 -9.84 2.64 13.19
C VAL A 51 -10.23 1.93 14.49
N SER A 52 -11.32 2.37 15.10
CA SER A 52 -11.95 1.65 16.21
C SER A 52 -12.81 0.52 15.65
N SER A 53 -12.86 -0.62 16.33
CA SER A 53 -13.65 -1.79 15.92
C SER A 53 -15.17 -1.55 15.84
N ASP A 54 -15.62 -0.38 16.28
CA ASP A 54 -17.04 -0.01 16.45
C ASP A 54 -17.58 0.87 15.29
N GLU A 55 -16.69 1.48 14.50
CA GLU A 55 -17.09 2.21 13.29
C GLU A 55 -16.37 1.65 12.05
N PRO A 56 -17.11 1.08 11.07
CA PRO A 56 -16.52 0.46 9.90
C PRO A 56 -16.20 1.54 8.85
N LEU A 57 -15.44 2.56 9.21
CA LEU A 57 -14.82 3.41 8.20
C LEU A 57 -13.58 2.70 7.66
N PRO A 58 -13.41 2.61 6.32
CA PRO A 58 -12.23 2.03 5.72
C PRO A 58 -11.06 3.00 5.89
N LEU A 59 -10.49 3.10 7.08
CA LEU A 59 -9.25 3.81 7.31
C LEU A 59 -8.10 2.84 6.98
N GLY A 60 -7.38 3.17 5.91
CA GLY A 60 -6.22 2.43 5.42
C GLY A 60 -5.03 3.35 5.22
N LEU A 61 -3.90 2.78 4.84
CA LEU A 61 -2.72 3.57 4.53
C LEU A 61 -2.93 4.34 3.22
N VAL A 62 -2.95 5.67 3.30
CA VAL A 62 -3.12 6.53 2.13
C VAL A 62 -1.87 6.44 1.24
N ARG A 63 -2.05 6.01 -0.01
CA ARG A 63 -0.99 6.01 -1.03
C ARG A 63 -0.47 7.42 -1.26
N GLY A 64 0.84 7.54 -1.46
CA GLY A 64 1.53 8.83 -1.57
C GLY A 64 1.87 9.47 -0.22
N HIS A 65 1.53 8.81 0.90
CA HIS A 65 1.97 9.22 2.24
C HIS A 65 3.24 8.47 2.66
N THR A 66 4.04 9.09 3.53
CA THR A 66 5.22 8.45 4.15
C THR A 66 4.93 8.12 5.60
N LEU A 67 5.24 6.90 6.03
CA LEU A 67 5.18 6.51 7.44
C LEU A 67 6.59 6.24 7.95
N ALA A 68 6.88 6.75 9.15
CA ALA A 68 8.10 6.44 9.87
C ALA A 68 7.80 5.46 11.01
N CYS A 69 8.46 4.30 11.00
CA CYS A 69 8.46 3.38 12.14
C CYS A 69 9.69 3.68 12.99
N THR A 70 9.50 4.03 14.26
CA THR A 70 10.58 4.40 15.19
C THR A 70 10.48 3.60 16.49
N GLY A 71 11.57 3.59 17.27
CA GLY A 71 11.67 2.83 18.52
C GLY A 71 12.14 1.39 18.33
N SER A 72 12.08 0.60 19.41
CA SER A 72 12.64 -0.76 19.47
C SER A 72 11.95 -1.76 18.54
N ALA A 73 10.67 -1.53 18.22
CA ALA A 73 9.88 -2.39 17.35
C ALA A 73 9.79 -1.90 15.90
N ALA A 74 10.61 -0.92 15.49
CA ALA A 74 10.50 -0.27 14.18
C ALA A 74 10.51 -1.25 13.00
N MET A 75 11.40 -2.25 13.02
CA MET A 75 11.48 -3.28 11.97
C MET A 75 10.20 -4.13 11.91
N SER A 76 9.75 -4.65 13.07
CA SER A 76 8.55 -5.49 13.15
C SER A 76 7.30 -4.72 12.73
N SER A 77 7.17 -3.45 13.14
CA SER A 77 6.08 -2.57 12.71
C SER A 77 6.12 -2.32 11.21
N ALA A 78 7.30 -2.06 10.64
CA ALA A 78 7.45 -1.87 9.20
C ALA A 78 7.04 -3.15 8.43
N LEU A 79 7.47 -4.33 8.88
CA LEU A 79 7.04 -5.59 8.28
C LEU A 79 5.53 -5.81 8.42
N ALA A 80 4.94 -5.50 9.58
CA ALA A 80 3.50 -5.61 9.80
C ALA A 80 2.68 -4.71 8.87
N VAL A 81 3.20 -3.52 8.52
CA VAL A 81 2.58 -2.63 7.52
C VAL A 81 2.58 -3.27 6.13
N LEU A 82 3.58 -4.09 5.79
CA LEU A 82 3.66 -4.75 4.48
C LEU A 82 2.72 -5.95 4.33
N VAL A 83 2.29 -6.58 5.43
CA VAL A 83 1.47 -7.80 5.40
C VAL A 83 0.19 -7.60 4.60
N ALA A 84 -0.71 -6.73 5.06
CA ALA A 84 -2.02 -6.59 4.43
C ALA A 84 -1.95 -6.10 2.96
N PRO A 85 -1.09 -5.11 2.59
CA PRO A 85 -0.96 -4.68 1.20
C PRO A 85 -0.40 -5.76 0.27
N THR A 86 0.60 -6.52 0.71
CA THR A 86 1.21 -7.56 -0.15
C THR A 86 0.23 -8.73 -0.34
N GLN A 87 -0.51 -9.11 0.70
CA GLN A 87 -1.56 -10.12 0.63
C GLN A 87 -2.77 -9.68 -0.23
N SER A 88 -3.09 -8.39 -0.27
CA SER A 88 -4.16 -7.86 -1.15
C SER A 88 -3.72 -7.65 -2.59
N GLY A 89 -2.48 -8.01 -2.92
CA GLY A 89 -1.95 -7.95 -4.26
C GLY A 89 -1.27 -6.62 -4.63
N SER A 90 -0.68 -5.93 -3.67
CA SER A 90 0.32 -4.88 -3.91
C SER A 90 1.73 -5.46 -3.96
N TRP A 91 2.67 -4.73 -4.58
CA TRP A 91 4.10 -5.06 -4.51
C TRP A 91 4.77 -4.23 -3.42
N ALA A 92 5.76 -4.81 -2.74
CA ALA A 92 6.59 -4.13 -1.76
C ALA A 92 8.08 -4.23 -2.11
N GLY A 93 8.83 -3.19 -1.77
CA GLY A 93 10.28 -3.16 -1.87
C GLY A 93 10.90 -2.87 -0.50
N VAL A 94 11.85 -3.68 -0.08
CA VAL A 94 12.65 -3.48 1.14
C VAL A 94 14.07 -3.19 0.70
N VAL A 95 14.55 -1.97 0.95
CA VAL A 95 15.81 -1.46 0.41
C VAL A 95 16.74 -1.03 1.53
N GLY A 96 18.01 -1.47 1.47
CA GLY A 96 19.08 -0.94 2.32
C GLY A 96 18.97 -1.26 3.81
N LEU A 97 18.16 -2.24 4.20
CA LEU A 97 18.11 -2.72 5.58
C LEU A 97 19.23 -3.74 5.82
N PRO A 98 20.15 -3.50 6.78
CA PRO A 98 21.38 -4.28 6.94
C PRO A 98 21.14 -5.72 7.41
N SER A 99 19.98 -6.05 7.98
CA SER A 99 19.62 -7.40 8.43
C SER A 99 18.10 -7.53 8.57
N VAL A 100 17.38 -7.64 7.45
CA VAL A 100 15.95 -7.97 7.49
C VAL A 100 15.78 -9.49 7.56
N GLY A 101 15.12 -9.98 8.60
CA GLY A 101 14.82 -11.40 8.76
C GLY A 101 13.74 -11.84 7.78
N VAL A 102 14.12 -12.37 6.60
CA VAL A 102 13.16 -12.78 5.57
C VAL A 102 12.22 -13.88 6.07
N LEU A 103 12.74 -14.86 6.82
CA LEU A 103 11.92 -15.89 7.43
C LEU A 103 10.93 -15.31 8.43
N ALA A 104 11.38 -14.38 9.29
CA ALA A 104 10.51 -13.70 10.24
C ALA A 104 9.43 -12.84 9.54
N ALA A 105 9.76 -12.24 8.40
CA ALA A 105 8.77 -11.54 7.57
C ALA A 105 7.71 -12.51 7.01
N ALA A 106 8.13 -13.70 6.58
CA ALA A 106 7.23 -14.77 6.13
C ALA A 106 6.31 -15.24 7.26
N ASP A 107 6.87 -15.48 8.46
CA ASP A 107 6.12 -15.89 9.65
C ASP A 107 5.10 -14.84 10.09
N LEU A 108 5.42 -13.56 9.91
CA LEU A 108 4.49 -12.45 10.14
C LEU A 108 3.37 -12.38 9.08
N GLY A 109 3.51 -13.07 7.95
CA GLY A 109 2.53 -13.14 6.87
C GLY A 109 2.82 -12.21 5.68
N VAL A 110 4.04 -11.69 5.54
CA VAL A 110 4.42 -10.93 4.33
C VAL A 110 4.46 -11.88 3.13
N ALA A 111 3.73 -11.54 2.06
CA ALA A 111 3.77 -12.31 0.82
C ALA A 111 5.11 -12.09 0.10
N LEU A 112 6.06 -13.01 0.31
CA LEU A 112 7.43 -12.91 -0.19
C LEU A 112 7.50 -12.93 -1.72
N GLU A 113 6.57 -13.63 -2.38
CA GLU A 113 6.44 -13.65 -3.83
C GLU A 113 6.08 -12.29 -4.44
N ARG A 114 5.68 -11.33 -3.60
CA ARG A 114 5.37 -9.93 -3.97
C ARG A 114 6.29 -8.91 -3.29
N THR A 115 7.38 -9.38 -2.69
CA THR A 115 8.32 -8.52 -1.96
C THR A 115 9.72 -8.65 -2.56
N ILE A 116 10.29 -7.51 -2.95
CA ILE A 116 11.64 -7.43 -3.50
C ILE A 116 12.58 -6.91 -2.41
N PHE A 117 13.64 -7.65 -2.14
CA PHE A 117 14.70 -7.24 -1.21
C PHE A 117 15.89 -6.74 -2.00
N VAL A 118 16.33 -5.51 -1.71
CA VAL A 118 17.47 -4.87 -2.34
C VAL A 118 18.47 -4.52 -1.26
N SER A 119 19.69 -5.04 -1.38
CA SER A 119 20.82 -4.67 -0.52
C SER A 119 21.10 -3.17 -0.59
N ASP A 120 21.83 -2.64 0.39
CA ASP A 120 22.21 -1.22 0.42
C ASP A 120 22.81 -0.78 -0.93
N PRO A 121 22.13 0.11 -1.68
CA PRO A 121 22.59 0.55 -2.98
C PRO A 121 23.83 1.45 -2.89
N THR A 122 24.16 1.96 -1.70
CA THR A 122 25.35 2.81 -1.47
C THR A 122 26.63 2.00 -1.24
N GLY A 123 26.53 0.67 -1.16
CA GLY A 123 27.69 -0.22 -1.21
C GLY A 123 28.52 -0.25 0.06
N THR A 124 27.98 0.14 1.23
CA THR A 124 28.67 -0.08 2.50
C THR A 124 28.64 -1.56 2.85
N ARG A 125 29.63 -2.30 2.35
CA ARG A 125 29.81 -3.74 2.60
C ARG A 125 30.24 -3.94 4.05
N ASN A 126 29.30 -3.95 4.99
CA ASN A 126 29.55 -4.42 6.35
C ASN A 126 29.49 -5.96 6.38
N HIS A 127 30.41 -6.61 5.66
CA HIS A 127 30.78 -7.97 6.02
C HIS A 127 31.64 -7.86 7.27
N GLY A 128 31.02 -7.97 8.44
CA GLY A 128 31.75 -8.29 9.66
C GLY A 128 32.62 -9.52 9.38
N GLU A 129 33.88 -9.41 9.78
CA GLU A 129 34.91 -10.44 9.75
C GLU A 129 34.36 -11.84 10.09
N GLN A 130 34.00 -12.62 9.09
CA GLN A 130 34.01 -14.06 9.23
C GLN A 130 35.48 -14.48 9.08
N ARG A 131 36.25 -14.37 10.16
CA ARG A 131 37.60 -14.94 10.25
C ARG A 131 37.44 -16.45 10.04
N PRO A 132 37.94 -17.05 8.94
CA PRO A 132 37.95 -18.49 8.84
C PRO A 132 38.88 -18.99 9.95
N ASP A 133 38.31 -19.75 10.87
CA ASP A 133 39.05 -20.50 11.86
C ASP A 133 39.91 -21.51 11.08
N VAL A 134 41.18 -21.17 10.92
CA VAL A 134 42.21 -22.10 10.43
C VAL A 134 42.71 -22.85 11.65
N ALA A 135 42.56 -24.17 11.53
CA ALA A 135 42.97 -25.23 12.46
C ALA A 135 44.31 -25.01 13.19
#